data_AF-A0A6L9ZJN6-F1
#
_entry.id   AF-A0A6L9ZJN6-F1
#
_cell.length_a   1.000
_cell.length_b   1.000
_cell.length_c   1.000
_cell.angle_alpha   90.00
_cell.angle_beta   90.00
_cell.angle_gamma   90.00
#
_symmetry.space_group_name_H-M   'P 1'
#
loop_
_entity.id
_entity.type
_entity.pdbx_description
1 polymer ?
#
loop_
_entity_poly.entity_id
_entity_poly.type
_entity_poly.pdbx_seq_one_letter_code
_entity_poly.pdbx_strand_id
1 'polypeptide(L)'
;KPYTIHGDVTDDSVGLWNAHSYISTLVTLGTPHLSQERWTKRNLDFVNDNYPGAFHQDVNYICVAGKAIYGKRRLGSWLAYNSYKLTCGEGNCWGDGITPIAAAHLAGATNITLDEVLHSPRRKGLWYGSSEVREAWVKCL
;
A
#
# COMPACT_ATOMS: atom_id res chain seq x y z
N LYS A 1 3.03 -8.72 17.90
CA LYS A 1 3.15 -7.69 18.98
C LYS A 1 2.11 -6.60 18.78
N PRO A 2 1.45 -6.10 19.83
CA PRO A 2 0.51 -4.98 19.71
C PRO A 2 1.19 -3.71 19.20
N TYR A 3 0.47 -2.91 18.41
CA TYR A 3 0.97 -1.63 17.88
C TYR A 3 0.69 -0.51 18.89
N THR A 4 1.70 -0.15 19.69
CA THR A 4 1.59 0.85 20.76
C THR A 4 2.59 2.01 20.61
N ILE A 5 3.17 2.18 19.42
CA ILE A 5 4.33 3.06 19.22
C ILE A 5 4.06 4.56 19.49
N HIS A 6 2.81 5.01 19.42
CA HIS A 6 2.42 6.41 19.68
C HIS A 6 1.96 6.66 21.13
N GLY A 7 1.78 5.60 21.94
CA GLY A 7 1.36 5.70 23.34
C GLY A 7 -0.09 6.16 23.54
N ASP A 8 -0.88 6.21 22.47
CA ASP A 8 -2.33 6.49 22.46
C ASP A 8 -3.18 5.26 22.82
N VAL A 9 -2.59 4.08 22.74
CA VAL A 9 -3.16 2.79 23.14
C VAL A 9 -2.13 1.96 23.90
N THR A 10 -2.61 1.07 24.75
CA THR A 10 -1.82 0.19 25.63
C THR A 10 -2.11 -1.28 25.33
N ASP A 11 -1.23 -2.19 25.76
CA ASP A 11 -1.36 -3.63 25.47
C ASP A 11 -2.65 -4.27 26.04
N ASP A 12 -3.25 -3.67 27.06
CA ASP A 12 -4.53 -4.04 27.67
C ASP A 12 -5.76 -3.42 26.97
N SER A 13 -5.55 -2.60 25.94
CA SER A 13 -6.64 -2.04 25.14
C SER A 13 -7.42 -3.15 24.42
N VAL A 14 -8.72 -3.22 24.68
CA VAL A 14 -9.62 -4.24 24.12
C VAL A 14 -9.65 -4.15 22.60
N GLY A 15 -9.45 -5.29 21.93
CA GLY A 15 -9.53 -5.39 20.47
C GLY A 15 -8.34 -4.78 19.70
N LEU A 16 -7.23 -4.47 20.39
CA LEU A 16 -6.08 -3.81 19.77
C LEU A 16 -5.36 -4.65 18.70
N TRP A 17 -5.27 -5.97 18.87
CA TRP A 17 -4.51 -6.86 17.99
C TRP A 17 -5.04 -8.30 18.01
N ASN A 18 -4.44 -9.20 17.20
CA ASN A 18 -4.82 -10.63 17.06
C ASN A 18 -6.20 -10.92 16.47
N ALA A 19 -6.77 -10.01 15.68
CA ALA A 19 -8.03 -10.27 14.96
C ALA A 19 -7.87 -11.14 13.69
N HIS A 20 -6.65 -11.57 13.33
CA HIS A 20 -6.37 -12.26 12.05
C HIS A 20 -7.20 -13.53 11.84
N SER A 21 -7.52 -14.29 12.91
CA SER A 21 -8.35 -15.50 12.80
C SER A 21 -9.79 -15.23 12.37
N TYR A 22 -10.23 -13.97 12.32
CA TYR A 22 -11.53 -13.54 11.80
C TYR A 22 -11.44 -12.97 10.38
N ILE A 23 -10.25 -12.89 9.79
CA ILE A 23 -10.01 -12.28 8.49
C ILE A 23 -9.63 -13.37 7.50
N SER A 24 -10.47 -13.61 6.49
CA SER A 24 -10.13 -14.52 5.38
C SER A 24 -9.18 -13.87 4.36
N THR A 25 -9.37 -12.57 4.12
CA THR A 25 -8.71 -11.85 3.02
C THR A 25 -8.41 -10.40 3.41
N LEU A 26 -7.17 -9.97 3.17
CA LEU A 26 -6.75 -8.57 3.26
C LEU A 26 -6.43 -8.04 1.85
N VAL A 27 -7.23 -7.08 1.38
CA VAL A 27 -6.99 -6.39 0.11
C VAL A 27 -6.43 -5.00 0.37
N THR A 28 -5.30 -4.66 -0.25
CA THR A 28 -4.73 -3.30 -0.24
C THR A 28 -4.81 -2.68 -1.63
N LEU A 29 -5.15 -1.40 -1.69
CA LEU A 29 -5.32 -0.65 -2.94
C LEU A 29 -4.39 0.56 -2.91
N GLY A 30 -3.23 0.47 -3.57
CA GLY A 30 -2.22 1.54 -3.57
C GLY A 30 -1.63 1.84 -2.19
N THR A 31 -1.75 0.93 -1.23
CA THR A 31 -1.22 1.09 0.14
C THR A 31 0.28 0.78 0.16
N PRO A 32 1.15 1.70 0.62
CA PRO A 32 2.58 1.42 0.74
C PRO A 32 2.88 0.49 1.93
N HIS A 33 3.66 -0.56 1.68
CA HIS A 33 4.20 -1.50 2.69
C HIS A 33 5.59 -1.10 3.19
N LEU A 34 6.19 -0.06 2.61
CA LEU A 34 7.46 0.53 3.04
C LEU A 34 7.45 2.05 2.82
N SER A 35 8.28 2.78 3.57
CA SER A 35 8.49 4.22 3.38
C SER A 35 9.87 4.65 3.88
N GLN A 36 10.47 5.65 3.24
CA GLN A 36 11.63 6.40 3.75
C GLN A 36 11.21 7.74 4.38
N GLU A 37 9.94 8.10 4.30
CA GLU A 37 9.41 9.34 4.85
C GLU A 37 9.37 9.26 6.38
N ARG A 38 10.00 10.24 7.05
CA ARG A 38 10.20 10.26 8.51
C ARG A 38 8.95 9.95 9.33
N TRP A 39 7.79 10.45 8.91
CA TRP A 39 6.55 10.33 9.67
C TRP A 39 5.90 8.93 9.56
N THR A 40 5.94 8.33 8.37
CA THR A 40 5.33 7.02 8.11
C THR A 40 6.31 5.87 8.31
N LYS A 41 7.62 6.13 8.18
CA LYS A 41 8.69 5.13 8.32
C LYS A 41 8.60 4.37 9.63
N ARG A 42 8.44 5.04 10.78
CA ARG A 42 8.38 4.36 12.09
C ARG A 42 7.22 3.36 12.17
N ASN A 43 6.07 3.70 11.56
CA ASN A 43 4.89 2.83 11.58
C ASN A 43 5.10 1.60 10.69
N LEU A 44 5.65 1.82 9.48
CA LEU A 44 5.88 0.73 8.53
C LEU A 44 7.06 -0.16 8.93
N ASP A 45 8.10 0.39 9.54
CA ASP A 45 9.20 -0.39 10.12
C ASP A 45 8.67 -1.31 11.22
N PHE A 46 7.81 -0.82 12.12
CA PHE A 46 7.16 -1.69 13.11
C PHE A 46 6.42 -2.86 12.46
N VAL A 47 5.64 -2.59 11.41
CA VAL A 47 4.89 -3.65 10.70
C VAL A 47 5.86 -4.63 10.06
N ASN A 48 6.88 -4.16 9.36
CA ASN A 48 7.85 -5.02 8.68
C ASN A 48 8.71 -5.86 9.65
N ASP A 49 9.05 -5.32 10.82
CA ASP A 49 9.85 -6.02 11.82
C ASP A 49 9.07 -7.10 12.58
N ASN A 50 7.74 -6.92 12.73
CA ASN A 50 6.91 -7.80 13.57
C ASN A 50 5.91 -8.65 12.78
N TYR A 51 5.60 -8.24 11.54
CA TYR A 51 4.65 -8.87 10.63
C TYR A 51 5.17 -8.80 9.18
N PRO A 52 6.37 -9.33 8.88
CA PRO A 52 6.96 -9.23 7.54
C PRO A 52 6.13 -9.94 6.48
N GLY A 53 5.95 -9.28 5.33
CA GLY A 53 5.28 -9.86 4.17
C GLY A 53 3.82 -10.25 4.45
N ALA A 54 3.33 -11.22 3.70
CA ALA A 54 2.10 -11.95 4.00
C ALA A 54 2.32 -12.85 5.23
N PHE A 55 2.33 -12.22 6.41
CA PHE A 55 2.78 -12.86 7.64
C PHE A 55 1.88 -13.99 8.15
N HIS A 56 0.56 -13.80 8.09
CA HIS A 56 -0.41 -14.80 8.56
C HIS A 56 -0.73 -15.79 7.43
N GLN A 57 -0.39 -17.07 7.61
CA GLN A 57 -0.55 -18.10 6.57
C GLN A 57 -2.00 -18.42 6.23
N ASP A 58 -2.91 -18.14 7.15
CA ASP A 58 -4.36 -18.35 7.06
C ASP A 58 -5.12 -17.15 6.46
N VAL A 59 -4.42 -16.04 6.18
CA VAL A 59 -4.98 -14.83 5.57
C VAL A 59 -4.54 -14.73 4.11
N ASN A 60 -5.49 -14.52 3.20
CA ASN A 60 -5.18 -14.24 1.81
C ASN A 60 -4.81 -12.77 1.64
N TYR A 61 -3.54 -12.48 1.30
CA TYR A 61 -3.09 -11.11 1.03
C TYR A 61 -3.17 -10.82 -0.47
N ILE A 62 -3.90 -9.76 -0.84
CA ILE A 62 -3.99 -9.26 -2.21
C ILE A 62 -3.56 -7.80 -2.22
N CYS A 63 -2.49 -7.50 -2.93
CA CYS A 63 -1.93 -6.17 -2.99
C CYS A 63 -2.03 -5.62 -4.40
N VAL A 64 -2.87 -4.60 -4.59
CA VAL A 64 -3.16 -4.01 -5.89
C VAL A 64 -2.43 -2.70 -6.05
N ALA A 65 -1.60 -2.61 -7.09
CA ALA A 65 -0.84 -1.43 -7.46
C ALA A 65 -1.32 -0.86 -8.80
N GLY A 66 -1.53 0.45 -8.85
CA GLY A 66 -1.80 1.19 -10.08
C GLY A 66 -0.51 1.56 -10.82
N LYS A 67 -0.54 1.47 -12.15
CA LYS A 67 0.55 1.83 -13.05
C LYS A 67 0.07 2.90 -14.04
N ALA A 68 -0.10 4.12 -13.55
CA ALA A 68 -0.59 5.25 -14.35
C ALA A 68 0.49 6.29 -14.66
N ILE A 69 1.39 6.55 -13.72
CA ILE A 69 2.34 7.66 -13.83
C ILE A 69 3.76 7.18 -13.59
N TYR A 70 4.60 7.37 -14.59
CA TYR A 70 6.05 7.26 -14.44
C TYR A 70 6.59 8.52 -13.76
N GLY A 71 7.15 8.34 -12.57
CA GLY A 71 7.83 9.41 -11.85
C GLY A 71 9.04 9.87 -12.67
N LYS A 72 9.11 11.17 -12.95
CA LYS A 72 10.27 11.78 -13.60
C LYS A 72 10.41 13.20 -13.08
N ARG A 73 11.65 13.64 -12.88
CA ARG A 73 11.97 14.99 -12.41
C ARG A 73 11.72 16.04 -13.52
N ARG A 74 10.45 16.27 -13.86
CA ARG A 74 9.95 17.26 -14.82
C ARG A 74 8.56 17.77 -14.41
N LEU A 75 8.15 18.92 -14.96
CA LEU A 75 6.79 19.44 -14.82
C LEU A 75 5.75 18.39 -15.25
N GLY A 76 4.65 18.28 -14.50
CA GLY A 76 3.59 17.28 -14.71
C GLY A 76 3.78 15.94 -13.98
N SER A 77 5.01 15.50 -13.73
CA SER A 77 5.31 14.26 -12.98
C SER A 77 6.11 14.49 -11.70
N TRP A 78 6.39 15.75 -11.35
CA TRP A 78 7.21 16.14 -10.20
C TRP A 78 6.64 15.64 -8.86
N LEU A 79 5.32 15.72 -8.66
CA LEU A 79 4.67 15.21 -7.44
C LEU A 79 4.88 13.70 -7.28
N ALA A 80 4.63 12.94 -8.34
CA ALA A 80 4.85 11.49 -8.36
C ALA A 80 6.33 11.15 -8.08
N TYR A 81 7.26 11.82 -8.77
CA TYR A 81 8.69 11.62 -8.57
C TYR A 81 9.13 11.81 -7.11
N ASN A 82 8.70 12.91 -6.46
CA ASN A 82 9.09 13.16 -5.08
C ASN A 82 8.41 12.19 -4.11
N SER A 83 7.12 11.88 -4.34
CA SER A 83 6.40 10.89 -3.55
C SER A 83 7.11 9.55 -3.60
N TYR A 84 7.40 9.04 -4.79
CA TYR A 84 8.06 7.74 -4.97
C TYR A 84 9.46 7.73 -4.35
N LYS A 85 10.24 8.81 -4.52
CA LYS A 85 11.55 8.94 -3.89
C LYS A 85 11.46 8.91 -2.35
N LEU A 86 10.45 9.54 -1.77
CA LEU A 86 10.20 9.50 -0.32
C LEU A 86 9.69 8.14 0.15
N THR A 87 8.95 7.41 -0.68
CA THR A 87 8.42 6.10 -0.32
C THR A 87 9.49 5.00 -0.48
N CYS A 88 10.01 4.78 -1.68
CA CYS A 88 10.90 3.65 -1.98
C CYS A 88 12.37 4.04 -2.24
N GLY A 89 12.73 5.32 -2.14
CA GLY A 89 14.08 5.81 -2.44
C GLY A 89 14.33 6.09 -3.92
N GLU A 90 13.47 5.62 -4.83
CA GLU A 90 13.60 5.80 -6.28
C GLU A 90 12.45 6.64 -6.84
N GLY A 91 12.77 7.83 -7.37
CA GLY A 91 11.78 8.69 -8.01
C GLY A 91 11.45 8.32 -9.45
N ASN A 92 12.35 7.63 -10.15
CA ASN A 92 12.19 7.25 -11.56
C ASN A 92 11.56 5.86 -11.69
N CYS A 93 10.34 5.69 -11.20
CA CYS A 93 9.65 4.41 -11.24
C CYS A 93 8.15 4.59 -11.57
N TRP A 94 7.46 3.48 -11.81
CA TRP A 94 6.02 3.47 -12.05
C TRP A 94 5.22 3.43 -10.75
N GLY A 95 4.05 4.05 -10.78
CA GLY A 95 3.08 4.03 -9.69
C GLY A 95 1.75 4.67 -10.08
N ASP A 96 0.89 4.84 -9.08
CA ASP A 96 -0.47 5.36 -9.23
C ASP A 96 -0.55 6.90 -9.11
N GLY A 97 0.62 7.55 -9.10
CA GLY A 97 0.79 8.99 -8.92
C GLY A 97 1.08 9.42 -7.49
N ILE A 98 0.98 8.51 -6.51
CA ILE A 98 1.30 8.72 -5.08
C ILE A 98 2.19 7.58 -4.57
N THR A 99 1.75 6.34 -4.73
CA THR A 99 2.46 5.14 -4.27
C THR A 99 3.17 4.46 -5.44
N PRO A 100 4.50 4.21 -5.36
CA PRO A 100 5.21 3.44 -6.37
C PRO A 100 4.86 1.94 -6.27
N ILE A 101 4.83 1.23 -7.39
CA ILE A 101 4.47 -0.21 -7.44
C ILE A 101 5.34 -1.03 -6.48
N ALA A 102 6.65 -0.74 -6.43
CA ALA A 102 7.59 -1.44 -5.57
C ALA A 102 7.25 -1.34 -4.07
N ALA A 103 6.55 -0.29 -3.65
CA ALA A 103 6.08 -0.15 -2.27
C ALA A 103 4.65 -0.69 -2.08
N ALA A 104 3.84 -0.73 -3.13
CA ALA A 104 2.47 -1.26 -3.07
C ALA A 104 2.39 -2.79 -3.11
N HIS A 105 3.41 -3.45 -3.67
CA HIS A 105 3.50 -4.91 -3.64
C HIS A 105 4.10 -5.41 -2.32
N LEU A 106 3.70 -6.61 -1.91
CA LEU A 106 4.13 -7.25 -0.67
C LEU A 106 4.66 -8.67 -0.93
N ALA A 107 5.76 -9.03 -0.28
CA ALA A 107 6.31 -10.39 -0.38
C ALA A 107 5.32 -11.43 0.17
N GLY A 108 5.11 -12.53 -0.56
CA GLY A 108 4.16 -13.59 -0.18
C GLY A 108 2.69 -13.28 -0.48
N ALA A 109 2.35 -12.07 -0.94
CA ALA A 109 1.00 -11.71 -1.35
C ALA A 109 0.73 -12.02 -2.82
N THR A 110 -0.55 -12.11 -3.19
CA THR A 110 -0.99 -12.02 -4.58
C THR A 110 -0.90 -10.56 -5.02
N ASN A 111 0.13 -10.25 -5.81
CA ASN A 111 0.39 -8.89 -6.28
C ASN A 111 -0.23 -8.65 -7.66
N ILE A 112 -1.10 -7.65 -7.78
CA ILE A 112 -1.81 -7.30 -9.02
C ILE A 112 -1.39 -5.89 -9.43
N THR A 113 -0.91 -5.73 -10.66
CA THR A 113 -0.66 -4.40 -11.25
C THR A 113 -1.73 -4.07 -12.27
N LEU A 114 -2.35 -2.90 -12.15
CA LEU A 114 -3.39 -2.41 -13.05
C LEU A 114 -2.88 -1.20 -13.83
N ASP A 115 -2.84 -1.32 -15.15
CA ASP A 115 -2.41 -0.23 -16.04
C ASP A 115 -3.41 0.93 -16.01
N GLU A 116 -2.88 2.16 -16.10
CA GLU A 116 -3.65 3.42 -16.16
C GLU A 116 -4.51 3.74 -14.93
N VAL A 117 -4.36 2.98 -13.84
CA VAL A 117 -5.07 3.21 -12.56
C VAL A 117 -4.31 4.18 -11.66
N LEU A 118 -5.00 5.25 -11.25
CA LEU A 118 -4.52 6.30 -10.36
C LEU A 118 -4.91 6.05 -8.90
N HIS A 119 -4.22 6.74 -7.99
CA HIS A 119 -4.42 6.58 -6.54
C HIS A 119 -5.80 7.01 -6.05
N SER A 120 -6.38 8.05 -6.66
CA SER A 120 -7.60 8.69 -6.17
C SER A 120 -8.45 9.23 -7.33
N PRO A 121 -9.77 9.42 -7.14
CA PRO A 121 -10.68 9.91 -8.19
C PRO A 121 -10.46 11.39 -8.56
N ARG A 122 -9.53 12.08 -7.90
CA ARG A 122 -9.32 13.53 -8.06
C ARG A 122 -8.79 13.92 -9.43
N ARG A 123 -8.11 13.00 -10.11
CA ARG A 123 -7.56 13.21 -11.46
C ARG A 123 -8.48 12.52 -12.46
N LYS A 124 -8.65 13.12 -13.64
CA LYS A 124 -9.35 12.49 -14.76
C LYS A 124 -8.61 11.18 -15.11
N GLY A 125 -9.33 10.07 -15.11
CA GLY A 125 -8.78 8.74 -15.38
C GLY A 125 -9.43 7.68 -14.50
N LEU A 126 -8.95 6.44 -14.62
CA LEU A 126 -9.38 5.33 -13.79
C LEU A 126 -8.70 5.39 -12.42
N TRP A 127 -9.38 4.95 -11.37
CA TRP A 127 -8.83 4.77 -10.03
C TRP A 127 -9.35 3.47 -9.43
N TYR A 128 -8.81 3.01 -8.30
CA TYR A 128 -9.15 1.69 -7.74
C TYR A 128 -10.66 1.45 -7.52
N GLY A 129 -11.44 2.52 -7.29
CA GLY A 129 -12.89 2.46 -7.12
C GLY A 129 -13.72 2.65 -8.39
N SER A 130 -13.12 2.90 -9.56
CA SER A 130 -13.84 2.94 -10.85
C SER A 130 -14.54 1.60 -11.09
N SER A 131 -15.76 1.62 -11.64
CA SER A 131 -16.55 0.41 -11.91
C SER A 131 -15.77 -0.66 -12.67
N GLU A 132 -15.09 -0.25 -13.72
CA GLU A 132 -14.29 -1.06 -14.65
C GLU A 132 -13.03 -1.63 -13.97
N VAL A 133 -12.49 -0.91 -12.99
CA VAL A 133 -11.29 -1.32 -12.24
C VAL A 133 -11.66 -2.24 -11.08
N ARG A 134 -12.82 -2.00 -10.46
CA ARG A 134 -13.30 -2.74 -9.30
C ARG A 134 -13.42 -4.23 -9.60
N GLU A 135 -13.88 -4.59 -10.80
CA GLU A 135 -13.98 -5.98 -11.25
C GLU A 135 -12.65 -6.75 -11.20
N ALA A 136 -11.52 -6.04 -11.33
CA ALA A 136 -10.21 -6.66 -11.33
C ALA A 136 -9.77 -7.20 -9.96
N TRP A 137 -10.27 -6.62 -8.85
CA TRP A 137 -9.86 -6.99 -7.49
C TRP A 137 -11.02 -7.46 -6.59
N VAL A 138 -12.27 -7.05 -6.85
CA VAL A 138 -13.42 -7.45 -6.01
C VAL A 138 -13.71 -8.95 -6.09
N LYS A 139 -13.37 -9.59 -7.22
CA LYS A 139 -13.49 -11.04 -7.41
C LYS A 139 -12.57 -11.87 -6.50
N CYS A 140 -11.67 -11.21 -5.78
CA CYS A 140 -10.75 -11.84 -4.84
C CYS A 140 -11.24 -11.74 -3.39
N LEU A 141 -12.38 -11.08 -3.14
CA LEU A 141 -13.10 -11.07 -1.86
C LEU A 141 -14.05 -12.27 -1.80
#